data_AF-A0A1R0KFW4-F1
#
_entry.id   AF-A0A1R0KFW4-F1
#
_cell.length_a   1.000
_cell.length_b   1.000
_cell.length_c   1.000
_cell.angle_alpha   90.00
_cell.angle_beta   90.00
_cell.angle_gamma   90.00
#
_symmetry.space_group_name_H-M   'P 1'
#
loop_
_entity.id
_entity.type
_entity.pdbx_description
1 polymer ?
#
loop_
_entity_poly.entity_id
_entity_poly.type
_entity_poly.pdbx_seq_one_letter_code
_entity_poly.pdbx_strand_id
1 'polypeptide(L)'
;MTGHTSVSTPTDVVRSLIDNVYRSRDAGPLAGLVDPAARDALLDCARVLALLAGFPDGRLEIEDSVQETDSVVLRLTLRGTQTGPTAGRGPTGQVLALPVFGSYRVANARIVDAWQAWDTSEVGGPPGSLADEPLVDLDEIQGNVFPGFNKARLAVVQFTITDVAAARRALTTFADQVATAAEVLTFNRLFSALRSRRGAEPVSSTWCNVALSYAALQALTTGAEQFADAGFRAGIRSRMATAGADLASWGDGDNADMLLLVASDDKDKLRAQVAEAVKLLAPGFRPIAEEYGARLTGDAADDEPFGFQDGISQPGLRGRRSDLPWEPLTPRQDPARPNEGKPGQVLVWPGEFIFGYPAQPSSGTGPPMARTEAPGWARNGSFLVYGRFRQDPVEFRRFTGATARRLAATEPALAGLTEERLAALLVGRWRSGAPTIRAPEVDDPVLAVDRRANNDFAYRSPRQASDGFPPAAPDPDGLACPYAAHIRKSYPRDDLDPAETQRHRMLRRGIPFASSVDDRDQGLLFLSYQTSIRRQFEFVLENWLANPGFRVPDAGEDLIVGPAFTGKHVFGLRVRDGDGVRTIPLEPERPWTTLTGGGYFFAPSISTLRHLGEE
;
A
#
# COMPACT_ATOMS: atom_id res chain seq x y z
N MET A 1 -59.20 14.72 2.05
CA MET A 1 -57.83 15.12 2.44
C MET A 1 -57.26 14.02 3.32
N THR A 2 -56.56 13.08 2.71
CA THR A 2 -55.87 11.98 3.40
C THR A 2 -54.39 12.36 3.49
N GLY A 3 -53.93 12.66 4.71
CA GLY A 3 -52.53 13.01 4.96
C GLY A 3 -51.63 11.82 4.68
N HIS A 4 -50.71 11.97 3.73
CA HIS A 4 -49.54 11.10 3.60
C HIS A 4 -48.57 11.47 4.73
N THR A 5 -48.57 10.71 5.83
CA THR A 5 -47.41 10.66 6.74
C THR A 5 -46.27 9.98 6.00
N SER A 6 -45.33 10.77 5.50
CA SER A 6 -44.03 10.28 5.02
C SER A 6 -43.35 9.50 6.15
N VAL A 7 -43.08 8.21 5.91
CA VAL A 7 -42.25 7.41 6.80
C VAL A 7 -40.81 7.87 6.60
N SER A 8 -40.21 8.50 7.61
CA SER A 8 -38.82 8.95 7.55
C SER A 8 -37.89 7.74 7.43
N THR A 9 -37.06 7.68 6.39
CA THR A 9 -36.02 6.66 6.29
C THR A 9 -34.93 6.90 7.35
N PRO A 10 -34.12 5.89 7.72
CA PRO A 10 -32.93 6.10 8.55
C PRO A 10 -32.05 7.25 8.06
N THR A 11 -31.83 7.35 6.76
CA THR A 11 -31.07 8.45 6.14
C THR A 11 -31.72 9.82 6.38
N ASP A 12 -33.05 9.94 6.34
CA ASP A 12 -33.75 11.21 6.59
C ASP A 12 -33.60 11.68 8.04
N VAL A 13 -33.66 10.74 8.99
CA VAL A 13 -33.45 11.03 10.42
C VAL A 13 -32.03 11.56 10.65
N VAL A 14 -31.03 10.91 10.05
CA VAL A 14 -29.63 11.31 10.19
C VAL A 14 -29.34 12.62 9.45
N ARG A 15 -29.88 12.84 8.25
CA ARG A 15 -29.78 14.15 7.57
C ARG A 15 -30.39 15.28 8.39
N SER A 16 -31.53 15.02 9.05
CA SER A 16 -32.15 15.97 9.97
C SER A 16 -31.26 16.32 11.15
N LEU A 17 -30.49 15.35 11.69
CA LEU A 17 -29.46 15.63 12.70
C LEU A 17 -28.37 16.56 12.14
N ILE A 18 -27.84 16.28 10.95
CA ILE A 18 -26.80 17.12 10.34
C ILE A 18 -27.31 18.55 10.13
N ASP A 19 -28.49 18.70 9.55
CA ASP A 19 -29.01 19.99 9.11
C ASP A 19 -29.51 20.83 10.29
N ASN A 20 -30.33 20.23 11.15
CA ASN A 20 -31.06 20.96 12.19
C ASN A 20 -30.31 21.03 13.52
N VAL A 21 -29.25 20.23 13.72
CA VAL A 21 -28.41 20.29 14.93
C VAL A 21 -27.01 20.78 14.60
N TYR A 22 -26.28 20.09 13.70
CA TYR A 22 -24.86 20.39 13.49
C TYR A 22 -24.60 21.62 12.63
N ARG A 23 -25.36 21.82 11.54
CA ARG A 23 -25.20 23.02 10.70
C ARG A 23 -25.79 24.26 11.36
N SER A 24 -26.89 24.11 12.09
CA SER A 24 -27.54 25.20 12.84
C SER A 24 -26.82 25.56 14.14
N ARG A 25 -25.99 24.65 14.68
CA ARG A 25 -25.39 24.74 16.03
C ARG A 25 -26.42 24.76 17.16
N ASP A 26 -27.60 24.20 16.94
CA ASP A 26 -28.69 24.14 17.93
C ASP A 26 -28.83 22.71 18.49
N ALA A 27 -28.62 22.54 19.80
CA ALA A 27 -28.81 21.25 20.46
C ALA A 27 -30.29 20.89 20.68
N GLY A 28 -31.22 21.85 20.58
CA GLY A 28 -32.65 21.66 20.87
C GLY A 28 -33.31 20.48 20.14
N PRO A 29 -33.11 20.34 18.81
CA PRO A 29 -33.72 19.24 18.05
C PRO A 29 -33.22 17.83 18.42
N LEU A 30 -32.13 17.69 19.18
CA LEU A 30 -31.62 16.38 19.62
C LEU A 30 -32.67 15.58 20.41
N ALA A 31 -33.50 16.25 21.20
CA ALA A 31 -34.54 15.59 22.02
C ALA A 31 -35.61 14.86 21.18
N GLY A 32 -35.79 15.26 19.92
CA GLY A 32 -36.71 14.61 18.98
C GLY A 32 -36.03 13.57 18.08
N LEU A 33 -34.71 13.69 17.87
CA LEU A 33 -33.96 12.90 16.89
C LEU A 33 -33.18 11.72 17.51
N VAL A 34 -32.79 11.81 18.78
CA VAL A 34 -32.03 10.77 19.49
C VAL A 34 -32.90 10.15 20.57
N ASP A 35 -32.84 8.83 20.72
CA ASP A 35 -33.57 8.12 21.77
C ASP A 35 -33.05 8.56 23.16
N PRO A 36 -33.92 9.01 24.08
CA PRO A 36 -33.51 9.41 25.44
C PRO A 36 -32.77 8.33 26.23
N ALA A 37 -32.99 7.04 25.91
CA ALA A 37 -32.27 5.93 26.53
C ALA A 37 -30.85 5.74 25.94
N ALA A 38 -30.58 6.26 24.75
CA ALA A 38 -29.29 6.15 24.06
C ALA A 38 -28.30 7.23 24.55
N ARG A 39 -27.91 7.15 25.83
CA ARG A 39 -27.03 8.14 26.48
C ARG A 39 -25.71 8.36 25.75
N ASP A 40 -25.09 7.29 25.25
CA ASP A 40 -23.82 7.40 24.51
C ASP A 40 -24.00 8.13 23.18
N ALA A 41 -25.10 7.89 22.48
CA ALA A 41 -25.42 8.60 21.24
C ALA A 41 -25.63 10.10 21.48
N LEU A 42 -26.30 10.47 22.57
CA LEU A 42 -26.47 11.87 22.99
C LEU A 42 -25.12 12.53 23.31
N LEU A 43 -24.24 11.82 24.03
CA LEU A 43 -22.90 12.32 24.37
C LEU A 43 -22.03 12.52 23.13
N ASP A 44 -22.07 11.58 22.19
CA ASP A 44 -21.33 11.68 20.93
C ASP A 44 -21.86 12.84 20.06
N CYS A 45 -23.18 13.04 19.98
CA CYS A 45 -23.74 14.23 19.31
C CYS A 45 -23.34 15.56 20.00
N ALA A 46 -23.30 15.60 21.33
CA ALA A 46 -22.85 16.77 22.07
C ALA A 46 -21.35 17.06 21.84
N ARG A 47 -20.51 16.02 21.71
CA ARG A 47 -19.08 16.17 21.37
C ARG A 47 -18.89 16.79 19.99
N VAL A 48 -19.73 16.43 19.02
CA VAL A 48 -19.72 17.05 17.68
C VAL A 48 -20.00 18.55 17.78
N LEU A 49 -21.04 18.95 18.53
CA LEU A 49 -21.34 20.36 18.76
C LEU A 49 -20.20 21.11 19.48
N ALA A 50 -19.60 20.49 20.49
CA ALA A 50 -18.47 21.07 21.21
C ALA A 50 -17.24 21.25 20.31
N LEU A 51 -16.96 20.29 19.42
CA LEU A 51 -15.89 20.43 18.44
C LEU A 51 -16.19 21.53 17.42
N LEU A 52 -17.41 21.54 16.90
CA LEU A 52 -17.88 22.56 15.96
C LEU A 52 -17.72 23.96 16.56
N ALA A 53 -17.88 24.15 17.87
CA ALA A 53 -17.61 25.42 18.55
C ALA A 53 -16.16 25.92 18.40
N GLY A 54 -15.20 25.03 18.14
CA GLY A 54 -13.82 25.37 17.78
C GLY A 54 -13.65 25.97 16.38
N PHE A 55 -14.69 25.88 15.55
CA PHE A 55 -14.78 26.37 14.17
C PHE A 55 -16.04 27.24 13.99
N PRO A 56 -16.04 28.52 14.44
CA PRO A 56 -17.22 29.38 14.37
C PRO A 56 -17.73 29.65 12.95
N ASP A 57 -16.83 29.67 11.96
CA ASP A 57 -17.11 29.76 10.53
C ASP A 57 -17.26 28.37 9.87
N GLY A 58 -17.18 27.31 10.67
CA GLY A 58 -17.14 25.92 10.23
C GLY A 58 -18.39 25.45 9.49
N ARG A 59 -18.23 24.99 8.26
CA ARG A 59 -19.27 24.35 7.44
C ARG A 59 -19.09 22.84 7.43
N LEU A 60 -20.17 22.11 7.67
CA LEU A 60 -20.19 20.65 7.66
C LEU A 60 -20.91 20.16 6.40
N GLU A 61 -20.16 19.62 5.45
CA GLU A 61 -20.67 19.15 4.15
C GLU A 61 -20.82 17.63 4.19
N ILE A 62 -21.97 17.09 3.75
CA ILE A 62 -22.13 15.64 3.58
C ILE A 62 -21.51 15.32 2.22
N GLU A 63 -20.51 14.46 2.24
CA GLU A 63 -19.76 14.06 1.06
C GLU A 63 -20.30 12.75 0.48
N ASP A 64 -20.66 11.82 1.36
CA ASP A 64 -21.21 10.53 0.99
C ASP A 64 -22.12 9.98 2.11
N SER A 65 -23.08 9.13 1.74
CA SER A 65 -23.97 8.45 2.65
C SER A 65 -24.29 7.03 2.17
N VAL A 66 -24.00 6.03 3.01
CA VAL A 66 -24.36 4.63 2.77
C VAL A 66 -25.38 4.21 3.83
N GLN A 67 -26.46 3.57 3.41
CA GLN A 67 -27.46 2.98 4.31
C GLN A 67 -27.49 1.46 4.13
N GLU A 68 -27.45 0.73 5.25
CA GLU A 68 -27.70 -0.70 5.30
C GLU A 68 -28.77 -1.00 6.37
N THR A 69 -29.95 -1.44 5.92
CA THR A 69 -31.11 -1.72 6.80
C THR A 69 -31.47 -0.54 7.71
N ASP A 70 -31.06 -0.58 8.99
CA ASP A 70 -31.33 0.40 10.04
C ASP A 70 -30.11 1.29 10.36
N SER A 71 -28.98 1.06 9.68
CA SER A 71 -27.71 1.72 9.92
C SER A 71 -27.38 2.69 8.78
N VAL A 72 -26.84 3.85 9.14
CA VAL A 72 -26.43 4.91 8.21
C VAL A 72 -24.99 5.30 8.54
N VAL A 73 -24.15 5.34 7.53
CA VAL A 73 -22.79 5.86 7.62
C VAL A 73 -22.68 7.08 6.72
N LEU A 74 -22.22 8.19 7.29
CA LEU A 74 -21.94 9.43 6.60
C LEU A 74 -20.44 9.69 6.57
N ARG A 75 -19.93 10.10 5.41
CA ARG A 75 -18.69 10.85 5.31
C ARG A 75 -19.07 12.33 5.21
N LEU A 76 -18.54 13.13 6.12
CA LEU A 76 -18.67 14.58 6.09
C LEU A 76 -17.29 15.23 6.07
N THR A 77 -17.24 16.49 5.66
CA THR A 77 -16.06 17.35 5.82
C THR A 77 -16.45 18.59 6.60
N LEU A 78 -15.76 18.86 7.71
CA LEU A 78 -15.84 20.13 8.43
C LEU A 78 -14.78 21.09 7.86
N ARG A 79 -15.19 22.22 7.30
CA ARG A 79 -14.31 23.26 6.76
C ARG A 79 -14.45 24.54 7.55
N GLY A 80 -13.38 25.03 8.18
CA GLY A 80 -13.42 26.31 8.91
C GLY A 80 -12.11 26.69 9.56
N THR A 81 -12.06 27.88 10.14
CA THR A 81 -10.93 28.41 10.90
C THR A 81 -10.96 27.89 12.34
N GLN A 82 -9.89 27.22 12.77
CA GLN A 82 -9.78 26.71 14.14
C GLN A 82 -9.42 27.84 15.13
N THR A 83 -10.44 28.52 15.65
CA THR A 83 -10.28 29.60 16.64
C THR A 83 -10.44 29.13 18.09
N GLY A 84 -10.89 27.88 18.30
CA GLY A 84 -11.00 27.26 19.62
C GLY A 84 -10.17 25.98 19.77
N PRO A 85 -10.09 25.42 20.99
CA PRO A 85 -9.37 24.18 21.22
C PRO A 85 -10.02 23.01 20.46
N THR A 86 -9.20 22.13 19.88
CA THR A 86 -9.64 20.96 19.11
C THR A 86 -8.74 19.78 19.42
N ALA A 87 -9.32 18.64 19.81
CA ALA A 87 -8.60 17.38 20.07
C ALA A 87 -7.36 17.52 20.98
N GLY A 88 -7.47 18.31 22.06
CA GLY A 88 -6.37 18.52 23.02
C GLY A 88 -5.31 19.55 22.57
N ARG A 89 -5.50 20.20 21.41
CA ARG A 89 -4.65 21.29 20.92
C ARG A 89 -5.33 22.63 21.17
N GLY A 90 -4.53 23.66 21.49
CA GLY A 90 -4.99 25.04 21.56
C GLY A 90 -5.46 25.58 20.20
N PRO A 91 -6.04 26.80 20.16
CA PRO A 91 -6.45 27.44 18.91
C PRO A 91 -5.24 27.71 18.03
N THR A 92 -5.33 27.36 16.74
CA THR A 92 -4.24 27.55 15.78
C THR A 92 -4.44 28.78 14.88
N GLY A 93 -5.69 29.25 14.74
CA GLY A 93 -6.06 30.32 13.81
C GLY A 93 -6.02 29.90 12.34
N GLN A 94 -5.87 28.60 12.05
CA GLN A 94 -5.71 28.09 10.69
C GLN A 94 -7.03 27.60 10.10
N VAL A 95 -7.21 27.76 8.80
CA VAL A 95 -8.31 27.13 8.06
C VAL A 95 -7.98 25.64 7.91
N LEU A 96 -8.86 24.79 8.42
CA LEU A 96 -8.73 23.33 8.36
C LEU A 96 -9.93 22.73 7.61
N ALA A 97 -9.68 21.61 6.94
CA ALA A 97 -10.71 20.69 6.45
C ALA A 97 -10.53 19.36 7.19
N LEU A 98 -11.50 18.99 8.02
CA LEU A 98 -11.46 17.80 8.85
C LEU A 98 -12.46 16.77 8.33
N PRO A 99 -12.01 15.61 7.84
CA PRO A 99 -12.91 14.49 7.56
C PRO A 99 -13.59 14.04 8.85
N VAL A 100 -14.91 13.89 8.77
CA VAL A 100 -15.77 13.42 9.84
C VAL A 100 -16.49 12.18 9.33
N PHE A 101 -16.38 11.08 10.06
CA PHE A 101 -17.15 9.88 9.76
C PHE A 101 -18.21 9.72 10.83
N GLY A 102 -19.47 9.81 10.45
CA GLY A 102 -20.60 9.55 11.33
C GLY A 102 -21.18 8.17 11.07
N SER A 103 -21.38 7.36 12.09
CA SER A 103 -22.15 6.12 12.02
C SER A 103 -23.33 6.22 12.97
N TYR A 104 -24.50 5.83 12.49
CA TYR A 104 -25.77 5.98 13.20
C TYR A 104 -26.59 4.71 13.01
N ARG A 105 -27.24 4.25 14.08
CA ARG A 105 -28.29 3.24 13.98
C ARG A 105 -29.61 3.87 14.37
N VAL A 106 -30.62 3.65 13.55
CA VAL A 106 -31.93 4.27 13.68
C VAL A 106 -32.98 3.21 13.92
N ALA A 107 -33.71 3.31 15.03
CA ALA A 107 -34.87 2.48 15.33
C ALA A 107 -36.04 3.36 15.73
N ASN A 108 -37.25 3.02 15.30
CA ASN A 108 -38.47 3.80 15.60
C ASN A 108 -38.33 5.30 15.25
N ALA A 109 -37.73 5.60 14.10
CA ALA A 109 -37.45 6.96 13.62
C ALA A 109 -36.57 7.81 14.56
N ARG A 110 -35.79 7.17 15.44
CA ARG A 110 -34.84 7.81 16.34
C ARG A 110 -33.47 7.15 16.28
N ILE A 111 -32.44 7.96 16.48
CA ILE A 111 -31.06 7.48 16.59
C ILE A 111 -30.90 6.80 17.94
N VAL A 112 -30.61 5.50 17.92
CA VAL A 112 -30.43 4.65 19.11
C VAL A 112 -28.97 4.30 19.37
N ASP A 113 -28.10 4.55 18.39
CA ASP A 113 -26.65 4.50 18.52
C ASP A 113 -26.06 5.55 17.58
N ALA A 114 -25.05 6.28 18.02
CA ALA A 114 -24.36 7.27 17.23
C ALA A 114 -22.87 7.27 17.55
N TRP A 115 -22.08 7.58 16.54
CA TRP A 115 -20.66 7.74 16.70
C TRP A 115 -20.10 8.65 15.63
N GLN A 116 -19.15 9.48 16.01
CA GLN A 116 -18.40 10.29 15.07
C GLN A 116 -16.90 10.10 15.31
N ALA A 117 -16.18 9.73 14.26
CA ALA A 117 -14.74 9.85 14.22
C ALA A 117 -14.33 11.09 13.46
N TRP A 118 -13.30 11.74 14.00
CA TRP A 118 -12.64 12.87 13.40
C TRP A 118 -11.24 12.39 13.06
N ASP A 119 -10.85 12.49 11.80
CA ASP A 119 -9.46 12.22 11.45
C ASP A 119 -8.59 13.39 11.92
N THR A 120 -8.17 13.33 13.18
CA THR A 120 -7.28 14.33 13.77
C THR A 120 -5.83 14.16 13.35
N SER A 121 -5.51 13.08 12.61
CA SER A 121 -4.20 12.91 11.98
C SER A 121 -3.99 13.87 10.80
N GLU A 122 -5.08 14.43 10.27
CA GLU A 122 -5.08 15.55 9.31
C GLU A 122 -5.03 16.95 9.99
N VAL A 123 -5.06 17.07 11.32
CA VAL A 123 -4.98 18.36 12.07
C VAL A 123 -3.56 18.96 12.06
N GLY A 124 -2.68 18.49 11.17
CA GLY A 124 -1.29 18.90 11.03
C GLY A 124 -1.08 20.10 10.09
N GLY A 125 -1.76 21.23 10.37
CA GLY A 125 -1.55 22.54 9.74
C GLY A 125 -1.80 22.65 8.22
N PRO A 126 -2.04 23.85 7.68
CA PRO A 126 -2.02 24.02 6.24
C PRO A 126 -0.59 23.71 5.78
N PRO A 127 -0.42 22.88 4.74
CA PRO A 127 0.86 22.79 4.07
C PRO A 127 1.17 24.19 3.51
N GLY A 128 2.44 24.49 3.24
CA GLY A 128 2.70 25.44 2.16
C GLY A 128 1.81 25.05 0.97
N SER A 129 1.26 26.05 0.25
CA SER A 129 0.32 25.84 -0.86
C SER A 129 0.59 24.56 -1.65
N LEU A 130 -0.36 23.61 -1.70
CA LEU A 130 -0.27 22.44 -2.59
C LEU A 130 -0.62 22.81 -4.04
N ALA A 131 -0.68 24.10 -4.39
CA ALA A 131 -1.05 24.55 -5.73
C ALA A 131 -0.16 23.94 -6.81
N ASP A 132 1.11 23.67 -6.49
CA ASP A 132 2.08 23.07 -7.40
C ASP A 132 1.95 21.53 -7.49
N GLU A 133 1.10 20.90 -6.67
CA GLU A 133 0.82 19.46 -6.74
C GLU A 133 -0.44 19.17 -7.58
N PRO A 134 -0.39 18.12 -8.44
CA PRO A 134 -1.47 17.83 -9.37
C PRO A 134 -2.74 17.40 -8.64
N LEU A 135 -3.91 17.77 -9.18
CA LEU A 135 -5.16 17.10 -8.86
C LEU A 135 -5.12 15.69 -9.46
N VAL A 136 -5.28 14.67 -8.62
CA VAL A 136 -5.29 13.27 -9.02
C VAL A 136 -6.73 12.80 -9.18
N ASP A 137 -7.00 12.20 -10.34
CA ASP A 137 -8.31 11.75 -10.80
C ASP A 137 -8.64 10.37 -10.22
N LEU A 138 -9.09 10.34 -8.96
CA LEU A 138 -9.21 9.11 -8.18
C LEU A 138 -10.35 8.20 -8.64
N ASP A 139 -11.34 8.72 -9.35
CA ASP A 139 -12.43 7.92 -9.92
C ASP A 139 -11.99 7.12 -11.15
N GLU A 140 -10.91 7.54 -11.80
CA GLU A 140 -10.36 6.86 -12.99
C GLU A 140 -9.28 5.83 -12.66
N ILE A 141 -8.68 5.90 -11.47
CA ILE A 141 -7.57 5.03 -11.08
C ILE A 141 -8.12 3.78 -10.39
N GLN A 142 -7.62 2.61 -10.80
CA GLN A 142 -7.93 1.33 -10.16
C GLN A 142 -7.41 1.28 -8.70
N GLY A 143 -8.27 0.95 -7.74
CA GLY A 143 -8.03 1.14 -6.30
C GLY A 143 -6.91 0.31 -5.68
N ASN A 144 -6.48 -0.78 -6.31
CA ASN A 144 -5.30 -1.53 -5.87
C ASN A 144 -3.98 -0.86 -6.28
N VAL A 145 -3.97 -0.01 -7.33
CA VAL A 145 -2.83 0.86 -7.68
C VAL A 145 -2.58 1.81 -6.52
N PHE A 146 -3.59 2.61 -6.17
CA PHE A 146 -3.58 3.50 -5.01
C PHE A 146 -5.00 3.60 -4.43
N PRO A 147 -5.17 3.60 -3.09
CA PRO A 147 -4.15 3.42 -2.06
C PRO A 147 -3.76 1.95 -1.80
N GLY A 148 -4.35 0.99 -2.53
CA GLY A 148 -4.24 -0.43 -2.24
C GLY A 148 -5.44 -0.95 -1.46
N PHE A 149 -5.86 -2.19 -1.76
CA PHE A 149 -7.05 -2.79 -1.15
C PHE A 149 -6.91 -3.07 0.35
N ASN A 150 -5.69 -3.34 0.83
CA ASN A 150 -5.36 -3.58 2.25
C ASN A 150 -6.26 -4.63 2.93
N LYS A 151 -6.61 -5.70 2.21
CA LYS A 151 -7.45 -6.79 2.71
C LYS A 151 -6.66 -7.96 3.27
N ALA A 152 -7.33 -8.80 4.04
CA ALA A 152 -6.75 -10.01 4.60
C ALA A 152 -6.52 -11.11 3.56
N ARG A 153 -7.24 -11.09 2.43
CA ARG A 153 -7.21 -12.13 1.40
C ARG A 153 -7.22 -11.53 -0.01
N LEU A 154 -6.58 -12.23 -0.94
CA LEU A 154 -6.51 -11.88 -2.36
C LEU A 154 -6.66 -13.15 -3.19
N ALA A 155 -7.43 -13.08 -4.26
CA ALA A 155 -7.40 -14.03 -5.35
C ALA A 155 -6.78 -13.36 -6.59
N VAL A 156 -5.87 -14.05 -7.25
CA VAL A 156 -5.31 -13.67 -8.55
C VAL A 156 -5.78 -14.72 -9.56
N VAL A 157 -6.69 -14.33 -10.45
CA VAL A 157 -7.20 -15.20 -11.50
C VAL A 157 -6.57 -14.79 -12.82
N GLN A 158 -5.95 -15.76 -13.48
CA GLN A 158 -5.27 -15.59 -14.76
C GLN A 158 -6.21 -16.05 -15.87
N PHE A 159 -6.33 -15.26 -16.94
CA PHE A 159 -7.18 -15.57 -18.09
C PHE A 159 -6.39 -15.55 -19.39
N THR A 160 -6.89 -16.31 -20.38
CA THR A 160 -6.56 -16.13 -21.80
C THR A 160 -7.78 -15.62 -22.57
N ILE A 161 -7.57 -14.86 -23.63
CA ILE A 161 -8.62 -14.38 -24.53
C ILE A 161 -9.08 -15.55 -25.43
N THR A 162 -10.38 -15.80 -25.47
CA THR A 162 -10.99 -16.81 -26.35
C THR A 162 -11.64 -16.21 -27.60
N ASP A 163 -12.18 -14.99 -27.49
CA ASP A 163 -12.77 -14.23 -28.58
C ASP A 163 -12.54 -12.74 -28.32
N VAL A 164 -11.84 -12.07 -29.24
CA VAL A 164 -11.43 -10.66 -29.07
C VAL A 164 -12.63 -9.73 -28.97
N ALA A 165 -13.64 -9.90 -29.83
CA ALA A 165 -14.80 -9.03 -29.86
C ALA A 165 -15.68 -9.21 -28.61
N ALA A 166 -15.82 -10.45 -28.12
CA ALA A 166 -16.51 -10.73 -26.88
C ALA A 166 -15.70 -10.29 -25.65
N ALA A 167 -14.37 -10.38 -25.69
CA ALA A 167 -13.49 -9.90 -24.62
C ALA A 167 -13.61 -8.39 -24.43
N ARG A 168 -13.60 -7.65 -25.54
CA ARG A 168 -13.91 -6.21 -25.60
C ARG A 168 -15.22 -5.85 -24.88
N ARG A 169 -16.33 -6.49 -25.27
CA ARG A 169 -17.65 -6.27 -24.63
C ARG A 169 -17.67 -6.66 -23.14
N ALA A 170 -17.00 -7.76 -22.80
CA ALA A 170 -16.90 -8.22 -21.42
C ALA A 170 -16.14 -7.22 -20.55
N LEU A 171 -15.04 -6.64 -21.04
CA LEU A 171 -14.28 -5.59 -20.32
C LEU A 171 -15.11 -4.32 -20.09
N THR A 172 -15.85 -3.85 -21.10
CA THR A 172 -16.74 -2.69 -20.94
C THR A 172 -17.80 -2.93 -19.86
N THR A 173 -18.41 -4.12 -19.87
CA THR A 173 -19.41 -4.50 -18.85
C THR A 173 -18.77 -4.64 -17.47
N PHE A 174 -17.54 -5.18 -17.42
CA PHE A 174 -16.82 -5.40 -16.17
C PHE A 174 -16.26 -4.12 -15.56
N ALA A 175 -16.11 -3.03 -16.33
CA ALA A 175 -15.57 -1.76 -15.84
C ALA A 175 -16.31 -1.22 -14.61
N ASP A 176 -17.63 -1.43 -14.52
CA ASP A 176 -18.45 -1.00 -13.38
C ASP A 176 -18.27 -1.88 -12.13
N GLN A 177 -17.60 -3.03 -12.24
CA GLN A 177 -17.23 -3.90 -11.11
C GLN A 177 -15.84 -3.56 -10.55
N VAL A 178 -15.08 -2.73 -11.25
CA VAL A 178 -13.71 -2.38 -10.89
C VAL A 178 -13.72 -1.29 -9.83
N ALA A 179 -13.13 -1.58 -8.67
CA ALA A 179 -13.05 -0.64 -7.56
C ALA A 179 -12.10 0.52 -7.89
N THR A 180 -12.52 1.74 -7.62
CA THR A 180 -11.74 2.96 -7.89
C THR A 180 -10.88 3.36 -6.69
N ALA A 181 -9.87 4.21 -6.93
CA ALA A 181 -9.04 4.77 -5.87
C ALA A 181 -9.86 5.63 -4.91
N ALA A 182 -10.89 6.32 -5.40
CA ALA A 182 -11.80 7.12 -4.59
C ALA A 182 -12.57 6.27 -3.58
N GLU A 183 -13.17 5.16 -4.03
CA GLU A 183 -13.91 4.21 -3.19
C GLU A 183 -13.01 3.58 -2.13
N VAL A 184 -11.85 3.06 -2.55
CA VAL A 184 -10.92 2.35 -1.66
C VAL A 184 -10.28 3.31 -0.65
N LEU A 185 -9.92 4.54 -1.04
CA LEU A 185 -9.40 5.54 -0.12
C LEU A 185 -10.43 5.95 0.91
N THR A 186 -11.67 6.15 0.49
CA THR A 186 -12.79 6.47 1.38
C THR A 186 -13.03 5.35 2.39
N PHE A 187 -13.08 4.10 1.92
CA PHE A 187 -13.24 2.94 2.78
C PHE A 187 -12.08 2.79 3.77
N ASN A 188 -10.83 2.90 3.32
CA ASN A 188 -9.65 2.70 4.18
C ASN A 188 -9.60 3.71 5.33
N ARG A 189 -10.01 4.96 5.07
CA ARG A 189 -10.13 6.00 6.10
C ARG A 189 -11.23 5.67 7.10
N LEU A 190 -12.42 5.30 6.61
CA LEU A 190 -13.55 4.87 7.46
C LEU A 190 -13.17 3.66 8.34
N PHE A 191 -12.56 2.65 7.73
CA PHE A 191 -12.12 1.43 8.41
C PHE A 191 -11.08 1.73 9.50
N SER A 192 -10.07 2.55 9.18
CA SER A 192 -9.04 2.95 10.15
C SER A 192 -9.64 3.68 11.35
N ALA A 193 -10.57 4.60 11.10
CA ALA A 193 -11.28 5.33 12.13
C ALA A 193 -12.10 4.39 13.04
N LEU A 194 -12.80 3.43 12.45
CA LEU A 194 -13.63 2.46 13.18
C LEU A 194 -12.79 1.49 14.03
N ARG A 195 -11.69 0.95 13.48
CA ARG A 195 -10.78 0.04 14.18
C ARG A 195 -10.14 0.72 15.38
N SER A 196 -9.70 1.97 15.24
CA SER A 196 -9.11 2.75 16.35
C SER A 196 -10.05 2.89 17.54
N ARG A 197 -11.37 2.84 17.33
CA ARG A 197 -12.38 2.99 18.39
C ARG A 197 -12.79 1.65 18.98
N ARG A 198 -13.11 0.67 18.13
CA ARG A 198 -13.76 -0.58 18.57
C ARG A 198 -12.77 -1.70 18.88
N GLY A 199 -11.51 -1.58 18.46
CA GLY A 199 -10.52 -2.66 18.58
C GLY A 199 -10.80 -3.88 17.68
N ALA A 200 -11.93 -3.90 16.96
CA ALA A 200 -12.37 -4.97 16.06
C ALA A 200 -12.74 -4.41 14.68
N GLU A 201 -12.73 -5.27 13.67
CA GLU A 201 -13.05 -4.95 12.26
C GLU A 201 -14.57 -4.96 12.05
N PRO A 202 -15.23 -3.80 11.91
CA PRO A 202 -16.69 -3.75 11.98
C PRO A 202 -17.39 -3.74 10.61
N VAL A 203 -16.63 -3.60 9.51
CA VAL A 203 -17.14 -3.55 8.14
C VAL A 203 -16.20 -4.32 7.23
N SER A 204 -16.75 -5.26 6.45
CA SER A 204 -16.02 -6.05 5.45
C SER A 204 -16.35 -5.49 4.07
N SER A 205 -15.36 -5.44 3.18
CA SER A 205 -15.60 -5.11 1.76
C SER A 205 -14.83 -6.03 0.84
N THR A 206 -15.35 -6.15 -0.39
CA THR A 206 -14.73 -6.93 -1.46
C THR A 206 -14.49 -6.01 -2.65
N TRP A 207 -13.28 -6.04 -3.20
CA TRP A 207 -12.85 -5.17 -4.29
C TRP A 207 -12.33 -5.97 -5.47
N CYS A 208 -12.51 -5.45 -6.70
CA CYS A 208 -11.98 -6.05 -7.92
C CYS A 208 -11.10 -5.05 -8.71
N ASN A 209 -10.01 -5.54 -9.31
CA ASN A 209 -9.24 -4.83 -10.33
C ASN A 209 -8.84 -5.77 -11.47
N VAL A 210 -8.51 -5.21 -12.63
CA VAL A 210 -8.07 -5.95 -13.82
C VAL A 210 -6.80 -5.36 -14.40
N ALA A 211 -5.96 -6.21 -14.98
CA ALA A 211 -4.77 -5.79 -15.71
C ALA A 211 -4.54 -6.67 -16.95
N LEU A 212 -4.06 -6.06 -18.04
CA LEU A 212 -3.92 -6.69 -19.36
C LEU A 212 -2.45 -6.83 -19.73
N SER A 213 -2.06 -7.95 -20.30
CA SER A 213 -0.71 -8.16 -20.82
C SER A 213 -0.49 -7.31 -22.09
N TYR A 214 0.77 -7.14 -22.50
CA TYR A 214 1.05 -6.46 -23.76
C TYR A 214 0.41 -7.18 -24.96
N ALA A 215 0.47 -8.52 -25.01
CA ALA A 215 -0.15 -9.32 -26.06
C ALA A 215 -1.68 -9.13 -26.10
N ALA A 216 -2.33 -9.08 -24.93
CA ALA A 216 -3.75 -8.79 -24.83
C ALA A 216 -4.09 -7.39 -25.35
N LEU A 217 -3.31 -6.37 -24.99
CA LEU A 217 -3.52 -5.01 -25.49
C LEU A 217 -3.33 -4.94 -27.01
N GLN A 218 -2.36 -5.64 -27.58
CA GLN A 218 -2.20 -5.70 -29.04
C GLN A 218 -3.40 -6.34 -29.74
N ALA A 219 -4.07 -7.31 -29.10
CA ALA A 219 -5.28 -7.90 -29.63
C ALA A 219 -6.52 -7.00 -29.43
N LEU A 220 -6.58 -6.26 -28.34
CA LEU A 220 -7.76 -5.51 -27.90
C LEU A 220 -7.80 -4.06 -28.39
N THR A 221 -6.69 -3.44 -28.77
CA THR A 221 -6.69 -2.02 -29.18
C THR A 221 -5.59 -1.68 -30.19
N THR A 222 -5.77 -0.56 -30.88
CA THR A 222 -4.70 0.08 -31.66
C THR A 222 -3.80 0.97 -30.80
N GLY A 223 -2.53 1.13 -31.17
CA GLY A 223 -1.61 2.02 -30.45
C GLY A 223 -0.90 1.39 -29.27
N ALA A 224 -1.10 0.10 -28.98
CA ALA A 224 -0.36 -0.62 -27.93
C ALA A 224 1.16 -0.53 -28.15
N GLU A 225 1.62 -0.48 -29.40
CA GLU A 225 3.02 -0.32 -29.79
C GLU A 225 3.65 1.03 -29.36
N GLN A 226 2.87 1.96 -28.82
CA GLN A 226 3.36 3.23 -28.26
C GLN A 226 3.93 3.07 -26.84
N PHE A 227 3.64 1.99 -26.12
CA PHE A 227 4.26 1.71 -24.82
C PHE A 227 5.76 1.46 -24.98
N ALA A 228 6.64 2.40 -24.67
CA ALA A 228 8.08 2.27 -24.98
C ALA A 228 8.83 1.28 -24.05
N ASP A 229 8.23 0.86 -22.92
CA ASP A 229 8.88 -0.01 -21.94
C ASP A 229 9.14 -1.42 -22.51
N ALA A 230 10.42 -1.70 -22.79
CA ALA A 230 10.85 -2.98 -23.37
C ALA A 230 10.60 -4.18 -22.45
N GLY A 231 10.57 -3.97 -21.12
CA GLY A 231 10.23 -5.02 -20.17
C GLY A 231 8.78 -5.44 -20.38
N PHE A 232 7.85 -4.47 -20.38
CA PHE A 232 6.43 -4.73 -20.60
C PHE A 232 6.15 -5.47 -21.91
N ARG A 233 6.77 -5.04 -23.02
CA ARG A 233 6.59 -5.67 -24.34
C ARG A 233 7.07 -7.12 -24.39
N ALA A 234 8.19 -7.42 -23.73
CA ALA A 234 8.81 -8.75 -23.76
C ALA A 234 8.16 -9.73 -22.77
N GLY A 235 7.62 -9.21 -21.66
CA GLY A 235 7.07 -10.02 -20.58
C GLY A 235 8.14 -10.62 -19.65
N ILE A 236 7.77 -10.78 -18.38
CA ILE A 236 8.70 -11.16 -17.30
C ILE A 236 9.49 -12.45 -17.59
N ARG A 237 8.86 -13.50 -18.12
CA ARG A 237 9.53 -14.81 -18.31
C ARG A 237 10.73 -14.68 -19.25
N SER A 238 10.56 -13.98 -20.37
CA SER A 238 11.64 -13.71 -21.33
C SER A 238 12.75 -12.85 -20.70
N ARG A 239 12.35 -11.81 -19.95
CA ARG A 239 13.27 -10.90 -19.28
C ARG A 239 14.10 -11.60 -18.22
N MET A 240 13.48 -12.43 -17.38
CA MET A 240 14.16 -13.17 -16.32
C MET A 240 15.04 -14.29 -16.87
N ALA A 241 14.63 -14.97 -17.95
CA ALA A 241 15.48 -15.93 -18.64
C ALA A 241 16.76 -15.27 -19.18
N THR A 242 16.64 -14.05 -19.74
CA THR A 242 17.79 -13.27 -20.22
C THR A 242 18.71 -12.83 -19.07
N ALA A 243 18.14 -12.58 -17.89
CA ALA A 243 18.90 -12.22 -16.68
C ALA A 243 19.61 -13.41 -16.01
N GLY A 244 19.32 -14.65 -16.44
CA GLY A 244 19.93 -15.87 -15.89
C GLY A 244 19.14 -16.52 -14.75
N ALA A 245 17.87 -16.19 -14.58
CA ALA A 245 17.01 -16.80 -13.58
C ALA A 245 16.78 -18.29 -13.90
N ASP A 246 16.79 -19.14 -12.87
CA ASP A 246 16.36 -20.53 -13.01
C ASP A 246 14.83 -20.59 -13.07
N LEU A 247 14.30 -20.84 -14.27
CA LEU A 247 12.87 -20.92 -14.55
C LEU A 247 12.38 -22.38 -14.69
N ALA A 248 13.18 -23.38 -14.31
CA ALA A 248 12.79 -24.78 -14.44
C ALA A 248 11.52 -25.13 -13.62
N SER A 249 11.30 -24.40 -12.52
CA SER A 249 10.09 -24.53 -11.69
C SER A 249 8.89 -23.72 -12.20
N TRP A 250 9.08 -22.89 -13.23
CA TRP A 250 8.02 -22.14 -13.89
C TRP A 250 7.52 -22.97 -15.08
N GLY A 251 6.45 -23.74 -14.84
CA GLY A 251 5.90 -24.67 -15.84
C GLY A 251 5.61 -24.03 -17.21
N ASP A 252 5.44 -24.85 -18.23
CA ASP A 252 5.26 -24.43 -19.63
C ASP A 252 3.90 -23.77 -19.95
N GLY A 253 3.19 -23.26 -18.94
CA GLY A 253 1.83 -22.72 -19.08
C GLY A 253 1.76 -21.48 -19.98
N ASP A 254 0.59 -21.31 -20.61
CA ASP A 254 0.25 -20.14 -21.42
C ASP A 254 0.49 -18.84 -20.63
N ASN A 255 1.07 -17.82 -21.28
CA ASN A 255 1.17 -16.50 -20.69
C ASN A 255 -0.23 -15.93 -20.54
N ALA A 256 -0.59 -15.50 -19.31
CA ALA A 256 -1.89 -14.88 -19.07
C ALA A 256 -2.05 -13.61 -19.90
N ASP A 257 -3.19 -13.48 -20.56
CA ASP A 257 -3.61 -12.27 -21.27
C ASP A 257 -4.16 -11.22 -20.30
N MET A 258 -4.78 -11.66 -19.22
CA MET A 258 -5.38 -10.79 -18.22
C MET A 258 -5.22 -11.36 -16.81
N LEU A 259 -5.01 -10.47 -15.84
CA LEU A 259 -5.20 -10.74 -14.43
C LEU A 259 -6.49 -10.08 -13.94
N LEU A 260 -7.27 -10.84 -13.18
CA LEU A 260 -8.29 -10.33 -12.28
C LEU A 260 -7.75 -10.44 -10.85
N LEU A 261 -7.82 -9.35 -10.11
CA LEU A 261 -7.50 -9.28 -8.69
C LEU A 261 -8.81 -9.11 -7.93
N VAL A 262 -9.13 -10.03 -7.02
CA VAL A 262 -10.27 -9.89 -6.11
C VAL A 262 -9.74 -9.93 -4.68
N ALA A 263 -10.08 -8.95 -3.85
CA ALA A 263 -9.61 -8.91 -2.46
C ALA A 263 -10.77 -8.75 -1.49
N SER A 264 -10.72 -9.47 -0.37
CA SER A 264 -11.76 -9.42 0.67
C SER A 264 -11.18 -9.71 2.04
N ASP A 265 -11.88 -9.26 3.08
CA ASP A 265 -11.61 -9.67 4.46
C ASP A 265 -12.17 -11.08 4.75
N ASP A 266 -13.18 -11.50 3.97
CA ASP A 266 -13.93 -12.74 4.16
C ASP A 266 -13.65 -13.76 3.03
N LYS A 267 -13.42 -15.01 3.41
CA LYS A 267 -13.05 -16.09 2.47
C LYS A 267 -14.20 -16.45 1.53
N ASP A 268 -15.42 -16.49 2.03
CA ASP A 268 -16.58 -16.93 1.28
C ASP A 268 -17.06 -15.82 0.35
N LYS A 269 -17.04 -14.56 0.82
CA LYS A 269 -17.28 -13.38 -0.04
C LYS A 269 -16.23 -13.28 -1.15
N LEU A 270 -14.96 -13.55 -0.86
CA LEU A 270 -13.90 -13.61 -1.87
C LEU A 270 -14.24 -14.63 -2.97
N ARG A 271 -14.57 -15.87 -2.58
CA ARG A 271 -14.89 -16.95 -3.53
C ARG A 271 -16.15 -16.65 -4.34
N ALA A 272 -17.19 -16.09 -3.71
CA ALA A 272 -18.41 -15.69 -4.40
C ALA A 272 -18.14 -14.59 -5.45
N GLN A 273 -17.34 -13.57 -5.08
CA GLN A 273 -17.00 -12.50 -6.02
C GLN A 273 -16.12 -13.00 -7.17
N VAL A 274 -15.17 -13.91 -6.91
CA VAL A 274 -14.39 -14.57 -7.97
C VAL A 274 -15.31 -15.30 -8.94
N ALA A 275 -16.25 -16.10 -8.45
CA ALA A 275 -17.18 -16.84 -9.30
C ALA A 275 -18.05 -15.92 -10.17
N GLU A 276 -18.57 -14.83 -9.61
CA GLU A 276 -19.36 -13.87 -10.38
C GLU A 276 -18.51 -13.11 -11.42
N ALA A 277 -17.31 -12.68 -11.03
CA ALA A 277 -16.40 -12.00 -11.96
C ALA A 277 -15.97 -12.91 -13.12
N VAL A 278 -15.64 -14.17 -12.84
CA VAL A 278 -15.33 -15.18 -13.88
C VAL A 278 -16.50 -15.35 -14.83
N LYS A 279 -17.73 -15.41 -14.33
CA LYS A 279 -18.94 -15.54 -15.15
C LYS A 279 -19.16 -14.30 -16.05
N LEU A 280 -18.93 -13.09 -15.54
CA LEU A 280 -19.03 -11.85 -16.33
C LEU A 280 -17.98 -11.78 -17.45
N LEU A 281 -16.79 -12.34 -17.22
CA LEU A 281 -15.67 -12.34 -18.17
C LEU A 281 -15.71 -13.53 -19.16
N ALA A 282 -16.41 -14.61 -18.81
CA ALA A 282 -16.53 -15.84 -19.60
C ALA A 282 -16.89 -15.67 -21.09
N PRO A 283 -17.67 -14.66 -21.53
CA PRO A 283 -17.97 -14.49 -22.95
C PRO A 283 -16.74 -14.33 -23.85
N GLY A 284 -15.65 -13.74 -23.36
CA GLY A 284 -14.43 -13.50 -24.14
C GLY A 284 -13.13 -13.96 -23.50
N PHE A 285 -13.19 -14.45 -22.26
CA PHE A 285 -12.04 -14.90 -21.50
C PHE A 285 -12.27 -16.29 -20.92
N ARG A 286 -11.20 -17.08 -20.82
CA ARG A 286 -11.19 -18.37 -20.12
C ARG A 286 -10.17 -18.34 -19.00
N PRO A 287 -10.54 -18.67 -17.74
CA PRO A 287 -9.56 -18.77 -16.67
C PRO A 287 -8.60 -19.94 -16.93
N ILE A 288 -7.31 -19.72 -16.66
CA ILE A 288 -6.24 -20.70 -16.85
C ILE A 288 -5.53 -21.06 -15.54
N ALA A 289 -5.57 -20.18 -14.54
CA ALA A 289 -5.03 -20.43 -13.21
C ALA A 289 -5.70 -19.53 -12.16
N GLU A 290 -5.76 -20.00 -10.92
CA GLU A 290 -6.22 -19.22 -9.76
C GLU A 290 -5.23 -19.39 -8.61
N GLU A 291 -4.77 -18.26 -8.07
CA GLU A 291 -3.87 -18.23 -6.91
C GLU A 291 -4.56 -17.50 -5.76
N TYR A 292 -4.47 -18.05 -4.56
CA TYR A 292 -5.13 -17.49 -3.38
C TYR A 292 -4.11 -17.15 -2.30
N GLY A 293 -4.01 -15.87 -1.99
CA GLY A 293 -3.22 -15.35 -0.89
C GLY A 293 -4.06 -15.01 0.34
N ALA A 294 -3.44 -15.12 1.51
CA ALA A 294 -4.02 -14.71 2.77
C ALA A 294 -2.90 -14.21 3.70
N ARG A 295 -3.20 -13.17 4.49
CA ARG A 295 -2.36 -12.82 5.64
C ARG A 295 -2.31 -14.02 6.59
N LEU A 296 -1.12 -14.33 7.09
CA LEU A 296 -0.94 -15.43 8.03
C LEU A 296 -1.64 -15.09 9.35
N THR A 297 -2.48 -16.00 9.87
CA THR A 297 -3.22 -15.78 11.13
C THR A 297 -2.38 -16.20 12.34
N GLY A 298 -2.23 -15.30 13.33
CA GLY A 298 -1.49 -15.51 14.60
C GLY A 298 -1.14 -14.16 15.25
N ASP A 299 -0.46 -14.15 16.40
CA ASP A 299 -0.06 -12.93 17.14
C ASP A 299 0.82 -11.94 16.32
N ALA A 300 1.29 -12.37 15.13
CA ALA A 300 1.99 -11.57 14.14
C ALA A 300 1.24 -11.57 12.77
N ALA A 301 0.06 -10.96 12.75
CA ALA A 301 -0.96 -11.08 11.70
C ALA A 301 -0.61 -10.51 10.29
N ASP A 302 0.64 -10.13 10.02
CA ASP A 302 1.11 -9.55 8.75
C ASP A 302 2.46 -10.16 8.29
N ASP A 303 2.87 -11.30 8.84
CA ASP A 303 4.18 -11.89 8.53
C ASP A 303 4.20 -12.61 7.16
N GLU A 304 5.33 -12.49 6.45
CA GLU A 304 5.64 -13.33 5.30
C GLU A 304 6.21 -14.71 5.75
N PRO A 305 6.34 -15.72 4.87
CA PRO A 305 6.74 -17.08 5.25
C PRO A 305 8.06 -17.23 6.03
N PHE A 306 9.03 -16.32 5.91
CA PHE A 306 10.24 -16.31 6.74
C PHE A 306 10.02 -15.76 8.16
N GLY A 307 8.83 -15.22 8.44
CA GLY A 307 8.36 -14.72 9.74
C GLY A 307 8.57 -13.22 9.94
N PHE A 308 8.80 -12.43 8.89
CA PHE A 308 9.00 -11.00 8.99
C PHE A 308 7.72 -10.22 8.69
N GLN A 309 7.44 -9.20 9.49
CA GLN A 309 6.39 -8.23 9.17
C GLN A 309 6.68 -7.51 7.83
N ASP A 310 5.77 -7.62 6.87
CA ASP A 310 5.84 -6.90 5.58
C ASP A 310 4.88 -5.68 5.54
N GLY A 311 4.92 -4.89 4.47
CA GLY A 311 4.02 -3.78 4.22
C GLY A 311 4.36 -2.48 4.97
N ILE A 312 5.45 -2.44 5.73
CA ILE A 312 5.83 -1.29 6.59
C ILE A 312 6.20 -0.04 5.77
N SER A 313 7.11 -0.19 4.80
CA SER A 313 7.67 0.93 4.03
C SER A 313 7.08 0.98 2.62
N GLN A 314 6.26 1.99 2.36
CA GLN A 314 5.69 2.34 1.07
C GLN A 314 5.96 3.82 0.79
N PRO A 315 6.20 4.25 -0.47
CA PRO A 315 6.28 5.67 -0.78
C PRO A 315 4.92 6.34 -0.51
N GLY A 316 4.94 7.59 -0.04
CA GLY A 316 3.74 8.43 -0.08
C GLY A 316 3.63 9.10 -1.45
N LEU A 317 2.41 9.38 -1.91
CA LEU A 317 2.20 10.10 -3.16
C LEU A 317 1.91 11.58 -2.88
N ARG A 318 2.59 12.44 -3.65
CA ARG A 318 2.21 13.85 -3.83
C ARG A 318 0.93 13.95 -4.63
N GLY A 319 0.26 15.08 -4.53
CA GLY A 319 -0.98 15.36 -5.25
C GLY A 319 -2.09 15.79 -4.32
N ARG A 320 -3.17 16.27 -4.92
CA ARG A 320 -4.41 16.66 -4.26
C ARG A 320 -5.51 15.67 -4.63
N ARG A 321 -6.37 15.37 -3.66
CA ARG A 321 -7.54 14.49 -3.86
C ARG A 321 -8.83 15.23 -4.23
N SER A 322 -8.80 16.55 -4.19
CA SER A 322 -9.89 17.44 -4.58
C SER A 322 -9.31 18.73 -5.16
N ASP A 323 -10.19 19.53 -5.77
CA ASP A 323 -9.85 20.86 -6.29
C ASP A 323 -9.34 21.83 -5.21
N LEU A 324 -9.52 21.50 -3.94
CA LEU A 324 -9.06 22.29 -2.82
C LEU A 324 -7.54 22.20 -2.61
N PRO A 325 -6.82 23.34 -2.48
CA PRO A 325 -5.36 23.39 -2.44
C PRO A 325 -4.71 22.94 -1.13
N TRP A 326 -5.48 22.35 -0.21
CA TRP A 326 -5.02 21.88 1.11
C TRP A 326 -5.42 20.44 1.42
N GLU A 327 -6.01 19.70 0.48
CA GLU A 327 -6.36 18.29 0.66
C GLU A 327 -5.34 17.37 -0.04
N PRO A 328 -4.24 17.00 0.63
CA PRO A 328 -3.24 16.15 0.01
C PRO A 328 -3.78 14.73 -0.20
N LEU A 329 -3.19 14.05 -1.18
CA LEU A 329 -3.42 12.63 -1.43
C LEU A 329 -2.87 11.77 -0.29
N THR A 330 -1.67 12.08 0.18
CA THR A 330 -1.06 11.49 1.38
C THR A 330 -1.02 12.51 2.52
N PRO A 331 -1.64 12.23 3.68
CA PRO A 331 -1.62 13.15 4.83
C PRO A 331 -0.19 13.46 5.31
N ARG A 332 0.08 14.73 5.62
CA ARG A 332 1.38 15.21 6.15
C ARG A 332 1.28 15.31 7.68
N GLN A 333 1.86 14.36 8.39
CA GLN A 333 1.66 14.22 9.85
C GLN A 333 2.63 15.04 10.70
N ASP A 334 3.65 15.64 10.07
CA ASP A 334 4.67 16.46 10.69
C ASP A 334 4.89 17.74 9.87
N PRO A 335 4.41 18.90 10.37
CA PRO A 335 4.58 20.18 9.68
C PRO A 335 6.05 20.57 9.44
N ALA A 336 6.98 20.08 10.26
CA ALA A 336 8.41 20.34 10.08
C ALA A 336 9.03 19.53 8.93
N ARG A 337 8.35 18.47 8.48
CA ARG A 337 8.75 17.59 7.38
C ARG A 337 7.67 17.53 6.31
N PRO A 338 7.39 18.65 5.61
CA PRO A 338 6.28 18.73 4.67
C PRO A 338 6.43 17.81 3.45
N ASN A 339 7.63 17.27 3.19
CA ASN A 339 7.90 16.34 2.09
C ASN A 339 7.73 14.87 2.50
N GLU A 340 7.11 14.61 3.66
CA GLU A 340 6.85 13.28 4.19
C GLU A 340 5.37 13.12 4.56
N GLY A 341 4.87 11.89 4.45
CA GLY A 341 3.56 11.51 4.98
C GLY A 341 3.66 11.27 6.48
N LYS A 342 3.92 10.00 6.83
CA LYS A 342 4.46 9.63 8.15
C LYS A 342 5.98 9.92 8.20
N PRO A 343 6.57 10.08 9.39
CA PRO A 343 8.02 10.16 9.52
C PRO A 343 8.75 9.03 8.77
N GLY A 344 9.62 9.40 7.83
CA GLY A 344 10.39 8.48 6.95
C GLY A 344 9.65 7.98 5.71
N GLN A 345 8.37 8.34 5.57
CA GLN A 345 7.59 8.10 4.36
C GLN A 345 7.74 9.28 3.40
N VAL A 346 8.82 9.28 2.61
CA VAL A 346 9.07 10.31 1.59
C VAL A 346 7.92 10.38 0.57
N LEU A 347 7.47 11.61 0.26
CA LEU A 347 6.46 11.88 -0.77
C LEU A 347 7.10 11.95 -2.16
N VAL A 348 6.61 11.11 -3.07
CA VAL A 348 7.08 10.94 -4.45
C VAL A 348 6.01 11.46 -5.42
N TRP A 349 6.44 12.04 -6.53
CA TRP A 349 5.54 12.50 -7.59
C TRP A 349 4.75 11.32 -8.20
N PRO A 350 3.42 11.46 -8.37
CA PRO A 350 2.55 10.34 -8.74
C PRO A 350 2.87 9.72 -10.10
N GLY A 351 3.54 10.44 -11.00
CA GLY A 351 4.00 9.96 -12.30
C GLY A 351 5.03 8.83 -12.27
N GLU A 352 5.61 8.52 -11.11
CA GLU A 352 6.38 7.28 -10.92
C GLU A 352 5.49 6.03 -10.84
N PHE A 353 4.20 6.19 -10.52
CA PHE A 353 3.28 5.08 -10.28
C PHE A 353 2.05 5.10 -11.19
N ILE A 354 1.62 6.28 -11.66
CA ILE A 354 0.40 6.45 -12.44
C ILE A 354 0.72 7.30 -13.68
N PHE A 355 0.35 6.82 -14.86
CA PHE A 355 0.58 7.53 -16.11
C PHE A 355 -0.24 8.83 -16.21
N GLY A 356 0.33 9.83 -16.89
CA GLY A 356 -0.32 11.14 -17.11
C GLY A 356 -0.13 12.15 -15.98
N TYR A 357 0.68 11.82 -14.97
CA TYR A 357 1.04 12.73 -13.88
C TYR A 357 2.53 13.09 -13.89
N PRO A 358 2.93 14.21 -13.27
CA PRO A 358 4.34 14.58 -13.13
C PRO A 358 5.14 13.47 -12.44
N ALA A 359 6.33 13.15 -12.97
CA ALA A 359 7.26 12.16 -12.43
C ALA A 359 8.48 12.85 -11.77
N GLN A 360 9.34 12.06 -11.11
CA GLN A 360 10.55 12.62 -10.48
C GLN A 360 11.50 13.21 -11.54
N PRO A 361 12.05 14.41 -11.32
CA PRO A 361 13.05 14.99 -12.22
C PRO A 361 14.32 14.12 -12.22
N SER A 362 14.92 13.94 -13.40
CA SER A 362 16.08 13.05 -13.59
C SER A 362 17.35 13.53 -12.88
N SER A 363 17.55 14.85 -12.75
CA SER A 363 18.73 15.46 -12.13
C SER A 363 18.47 16.00 -10.71
N GLY A 364 17.33 15.68 -10.10
CA GLY A 364 16.89 16.26 -8.82
C GLY A 364 16.57 17.76 -8.88
N THR A 365 16.85 18.41 -10.00
CA THR A 365 16.73 19.84 -10.27
C THR A 365 15.91 20.01 -11.55
N GLY A 366 14.89 20.87 -11.51
CA GLY A 366 13.97 21.09 -12.64
C GLY A 366 12.52 20.71 -12.32
N PRO A 367 11.56 21.14 -13.15
CA PRO A 367 10.16 20.90 -12.92
C PRO A 367 9.82 19.41 -13.10
N PRO A 368 8.93 18.84 -12.27
CA PRO A 368 8.44 17.49 -12.49
C PRO A 368 7.60 17.47 -13.78
N MET A 369 7.85 16.49 -14.65
CA MET A 369 7.18 16.38 -15.94
C MET A 369 6.55 15.00 -16.10
N ALA A 370 5.41 14.95 -16.80
CA ALA A 370 4.76 13.68 -17.12
C ALA A 370 5.61 12.88 -18.11
N ARG A 371 5.62 11.56 -17.95
CA ARG A 371 6.27 10.65 -18.91
C ARG A 371 5.41 10.52 -20.16
N THR A 372 6.05 10.55 -21.32
CA THR A 372 5.39 10.47 -22.64
C THR A 372 5.64 9.14 -23.35
N GLU A 373 6.14 8.14 -22.62
CA GLU A 373 6.57 6.83 -23.13
C GLU A 373 5.41 5.80 -23.20
N ALA A 374 4.17 6.26 -23.33
CA ALA A 374 2.96 5.46 -23.38
C ALA A 374 1.87 6.17 -24.22
N PRO A 375 0.90 5.44 -24.79
CA PRO A 375 -0.20 6.05 -25.53
C PRO A 375 -1.05 6.96 -24.63
N GLY A 376 -1.71 7.96 -25.21
CA GLY A 376 -2.51 8.93 -24.46
C GLY A 376 -3.62 8.30 -23.62
N TRP A 377 -4.20 7.20 -24.11
CA TRP A 377 -5.24 6.42 -23.39
C TRP A 377 -4.69 5.66 -22.19
N ALA A 378 -3.37 5.60 -21.98
CA ALA A 378 -2.77 4.99 -20.80
C ALA A 378 -2.84 5.88 -19.55
N ARG A 379 -3.24 7.16 -19.68
CA ARG A 379 -3.45 8.08 -18.55
C ARG A 379 -4.30 7.41 -17.46
N ASN A 380 -3.97 7.68 -16.19
CA ASN A 380 -4.59 7.08 -14.99
C ASN A 380 -4.36 5.57 -14.82
N GLY A 381 -3.68 4.91 -15.77
CA GLY A 381 -3.24 3.53 -15.60
C GLY A 381 -1.87 3.39 -14.94
N SER A 382 -1.47 2.15 -14.69
CA SER A 382 -0.16 1.78 -14.14
C SER A 382 0.28 0.43 -14.72
N PHE A 383 1.58 0.21 -14.87
CA PHE A 383 2.04 -1.18 -14.99
C PHE A 383 1.82 -1.92 -13.68
N LEU A 384 1.50 -3.21 -13.78
CA LEU A 384 1.44 -4.17 -12.69
C LEU A 384 2.46 -5.27 -12.97
N VAL A 385 3.41 -5.44 -12.06
CA VAL A 385 4.29 -6.62 -12.03
C VAL A 385 3.68 -7.62 -11.08
N TYR A 386 3.45 -8.84 -11.56
CA TYR A 386 3.03 -9.99 -10.76
C TYR A 386 4.15 -11.04 -10.76
N GLY A 387 4.53 -11.53 -9.58
CA GLY A 387 5.48 -12.63 -9.41
C GLY A 387 5.02 -13.58 -8.32
N ARG A 388 5.00 -14.88 -8.62
CA ARG A 388 4.72 -15.96 -7.67
C ARG A 388 6.03 -16.51 -7.13
N PHE A 389 6.44 -16.03 -5.96
CA PHE A 389 7.69 -16.42 -5.33
C PHE A 389 7.43 -17.53 -4.32
N ARG A 390 7.87 -18.75 -4.60
CA ARG A 390 7.88 -19.83 -3.61
C ARG A 390 9.05 -19.61 -2.65
N GLN A 391 8.82 -19.76 -1.35
CA GLN A 391 9.80 -19.56 -0.29
C GLN A 391 10.01 -20.84 0.53
N ASP A 392 11.26 -21.15 0.89
CA ASP A 392 11.64 -22.27 1.76
C ASP A 392 12.09 -21.76 3.15
N PRO A 393 11.16 -21.55 4.09
CA PRO A 393 11.50 -21.02 5.41
C PRO A 393 12.25 -22.03 6.29
N VAL A 394 12.20 -23.32 5.96
CA VAL A 394 12.98 -24.35 6.65
C VAL A 394 14.46 -24.20 6.28
N GLU A 395 14.77 -24.04 5.00
CA GLU A 395 16.12 -23.79 4.53
C GLU A 395 16.67 -22.46 5.06
N PHE A 396 15.88 -21.39 5.03
CA PHE A 396 16.29 -20.09 5.58
C PHE A 396 16.70 -20.20 7.06
N ARG A 397 15.89 -20.86 7.90
CA ARG A 397 16.20 -21.10 9.32
C ARG A 397 17.40 -22.04 9.52
N ARG A 398 17.55 -23.06 8.67
CA ARG A 398 18.72 -23.95 8.69
C ARG A 398 19.99 -23.16 8.47
N PHE A 399 20.03 -22.34 7.42
CA PHE A 399 21.18 -21.52 7.05
C PHE A 399 21.53 -20.52 8.14
N THR A 400 20.57 -19.70 8.57
CA THR A 400 20.79 -18.67 9.60
C THR A 400 21.21 -19.28 10.94
N GLY A 401 20.57 -20.37 11.36
CA GLY A 401 20.93 -21.06 12.60
C GLY A 401 22.32 -21.69 12.57
N ALA A 402 22.70 -22.36 11.47
CA ALA A 402 24.02 -22.95 11.33
C ALA A 402 25.12 -21.88 11.21
N THR A 403 24.87 -20.83 10.43
CA THR A 403 25.82 -19.73 10.21
C THR A 403 26.05 -18.92 11.47
N ALA A 404 24.98 -18.57 12.21
CA ALA A 404 25.10 -17.85 13.47
C ALA A 404 25.93 -18.63 14.50
N ARG A 405 25.66 -19.94 14.68
CA ARG A 405 26.47 -20.80 15.57
C ARG A 405 27.94 -20.86 15.16
N ARG A 406 28.22 -21.00 13.86
CA ARG A 406 29.59 -21.03 13.34
C ARG A 406 30.30 -19.71 13.65
N LEU A 407 29.71 -18.58 13.25
CA LEU A 407 30.30 -17.26 13.44
C LEU A 407 30.48 -16.91 14.92
N ALA A 408 29.50 -17.22 15.78
CA ALA A 408 29.64 -17.00 17.21
C ALA A 408 30.80 -17.81 17.83
N ALA A 409 31.11 -18.99 17.29
CA ALA A 409 32.23 -19.82 17.75
C ALA A 409 33.58 -19.41 17.17
N THR A 410 33.62 -18.84 15.96
CA THR A 410 34.88 -18.56 15.24
C THR A 410 35.26 -17.09 15.18
N GLU A 411 34.31 -16.17 15.42
CA GLU A 411 34.50 -14.74 15.24
C GLU A 411 34.22 -14.00 16.56
N PRO A 412 35.27 -13.53 17.29
CA PRO A 412 35.09 -12.85 18.57
C PRO A 412 34.15 -11.65 18.54
N ALA A 413 34.16 -10.89 17.43
CA ALA A 413 33.26 -9.75 17.22
C ALA A 413 31.78 -10.14 17.11
N LEU A 414 31.48 -11.42 16.88
CA LEU A 414 30.15 -11.98 16.70
C LEU A 414 29.81 -13.04 17.76
N ALA A 415 30.53 -13.10 18.88
CA ALA A 415 30.32 -14.12 19.92
C ALA A 415 28.87 -14.18 20.46
N GLY A 416 28.12 -13.09 20.39
CA GLY A 416 26.70 -13.00 20.76
C GLY A 416 25.70 -13.13 19.61
N LEU A 417 26.15 -13.46 18.39
CA LEU A 417 25.27 -13.54 17.22
C LEU A 417 24.28 -14.71 17.35
N THR A 418 22.99 -14.40 17.33
CA THR A 418 21.90 -15.38 17.34
C THR A 418 21.37 -15.63 15.93
N GLU A 419 20.58 -16.69 15.75
CA GLU A 419 19.85 -16.93 14.50
C GLU A 419 18.95 -15.74 14.15
N GLU A 420 18.14 -15.29 15.12
CA GLU A 420 17.22 -14.16 14.94
C GLU A 420 17.96 -12.88 14.52
N ARG A 421 19.10 -12.56 15.17
CA ARG A 421 19.88 -11.38 14.79
C ARG A 421 20.47 -11.52 13.39
N LEU A 422 20.99 -12.69 13.02
CA LEU A 422 21.50 -12.90 11.66
C LEU A 422 20.37 -12.78 10.62
N ALA A 423 19.21 -13.38 10.88
CA ALA A 423 18.04 -13.25 10.02
C ALA A 423 17.62 -11.78 9.89
N ALA A 424 17.60 -11.03 10.99
CA ALA A 424 17.31 -9.60 10.99
C ALA A 424 18.33 -8.77 10.19
N LEU A 425 19.61 -9.14 10.22
CA LEU A 425 20.68 -8.50 9.44
C LEU A 425 20.54 -8.78 7.93
N LEU A 426 20.09 -9.98 7.53
CA LEU A 426 19.82 -10.30 6.13
C LEU A 426 18.66 -9.48 5.56
N VAL A 427 17.63 -9.19 6.37
CA VAL A 427 16.46 -8.41 5.95
C VAL A 427 16.64 -6.91 6.15
N GLY A 428 17.33 -6.51 7.23
CA GLY A 428 17.46 -5.15 7.75
C GLY A 428 16.33 -4.73 8.71
N ARG A 429 15.49 -5.68 9.11
CA ARG A 429 14.48 -5.56 10.17
C ARG A 429 14.42 -6.87 10.95
N TRP A 430 14.12 -6.79 12.24
CA TRP A 430 13.73 -7.95 13.05
C TRP A 430 12.40 -8.51 12.56
N ARG A 431 12.09 -9.77 12.92
CA ARG A 431 10.82 -10.40 12.57
C ARG A 431 9.61 -9.58 13.02
N SER A 432 9.72 -8.92 14.19
CA SER A 432 8.71 -7.98 14.71
C SER A 432 8.38 -6.82 13.77
N GLY A 433 9.32 -6.41 12.90
CA GLY A 433 9.27 -5.21 12.08
C GLY A 433 10.21 -4.08 12.52
N ALA A 434 10.84 -4.18 13.70
CA ALA A 434 11.79 -3.16 14.19
C ALA A 434 13.00 -3.05 13.23
N PRO A 435 13.40 -1.85 12.78
CA PRO A 435 14.54 -1.70 11.87
C PRO A 435 15.87 -1.85 12.61
N THR A 436 16.79 -2.68 12.09
CA THR A 436 18.07 -2.97 12.76
C THR A 436 18.93 -1.72 12.95
N ILE A 437 18.78 -0.71 12.10
CA ILE A 437 19.47 0.58 12.24
C ILE A 437 19.08 1.37 13.51
N ARG A 438 17.88 1.12 14.07
CA ARG A 438 17.43 1.72 15.34
C ARG A 438 17.57 0.76 16.52
N ALA A 439 17.52 -0.54 16.24
CA ALA A 439 17.63 -1.62 17.21
C ALA A 439 18.74 -2.63 16.76
N PRO A 440 20.04 -2.28 16.82
CA PRO A 440 21.11 -3.04 16.17
C PRO A 440 21.51 -4.35 16.85
N GLU A 441 21.23 -4.47 18.14
CA GLU A 441 21.68 -5.61 18.96
C GLU A 441 20.54 -6.54 19.38
N VAL A 442 19.37 -5.99 19.70
CA VAL A 442 18.21 -6.73 20.22
C VAL A 442 16.93 -6.15 19.59
N ASP A 443 15.95 -7.02 19.35
CA ASP A 443 14.62 -6.63 18.86
C ASP A 443 13.92 -5.64 19.81
N ASP A 444 13.08 -4.78 19.24
CA ASP A 444 12.21 -3.84 19.96
C ASP A 444 10.79 -3.90 19.38
N PRO A 445 9.94 -4.83 19.88
CA PRO A 445 8.55 -4.96 19.40
C PRO A 445 7.69 -3.70 19.62
N VAL A 446 8.05 -2.85 20.59
CA VAL A 446 7.31 -1.60 20.85
C VAL A 446 7.63 -0.59 19.75
N LEU A 447 8.90 -0.47 19.36
CA LEU A 447 9.31 0.30 18.19
C LEU A 447 8.65 -0.26 16.91
N ALA A 448 8.58 -1.58 16.77
CA ALA A 448 8.06 -2.22 15.56
C ALA A 448 6.61 -1.85 15.25
N VAL A 449 5.75 -1.81 16.28
CA VAL A 449 4.31 -1.52 16.10
C VAL A 449 4.01 -0.01 16.01
N ASP A 450 4.94 0.86 16.40
CA ASP A 450 4.76 2.30 16.27
C ASP A 450 5.00 2.77 14.82
N ARG A 451 3.89 3.02 14.11
CA ARG A 451 3.89 3.45 12.69
C ARG A 451 4.49 4.84 12.46
N ARG A 452 4.74 5.66 13.50
CA ARG A 452 5.45 6.93 13.40
C ARG A 452 6.95 6.78 13.63
N ALA A 453 7.40 5.68 14.23
CA ALA A 453 8.80 5.45 14.58
C ALA A 453 9.47 4.36 13.73
N ASN A 454 8.76 3.28 13.38
CA ASN A 454 9.32 2.07 12.74
C ASN A 454 9.87 2.28 11.31
N ASN A 455 9.66 3.47 10.73
CA ASN A 455 10.21 3.86 9.44
C ASN A 455 11.00 5.19 9.48
N ASP A 456 11.08 5.83 10.65
CA ASP A 456 11.72 7.14 10.86
C ASP A 456 13.24 7.03 10.97
N PHE A 457 13.90 6.63 9.88
CA PHE A 457 15.36 6.49 9.85
C PHE A 457 15.95 6.80 8.47
N ALA A 458 17.25 7.01 8.48
CA ALA A 458 18.13 7.09 7.33
C ALA A 458 19.41 6.31 7.69
N TYR A 459 20.20 5.93 6.70
CA TYR A 459 21.40 5.11 6.93
C TYR A 459 22.64 5.95 7.23
N ARG A 460 22.74 7.17 6.69
CA ARG A 460 23.93 8.03 6.88
C ARG A 460 23.67 9.23 7.76
N SER A 461 22.49 9.81 7.65
CA SER A 461 22.13 11.08 8.28
C SER A 461 21.31 10.82 9.53
N PRO A 462 21.68 11.34 10.71
CA PRO A 462 20.87 11.17 11.91
C PRO A 462 19.53 11.88 11.71
N ARG A 463 18.44 11.22 12.08
CA ARG A 463 17.10 11.83 12.10
C ARG A 463 16.74 12.13 13.54
N GLN A 464 16.47 13.40 13.85
CA GLN A 464 15.94 13.79 15.15
C GLN A 464 14.47 13.38 15.21
N ALA A 465 14.18 12.28 15.90
CA ALA A 465 12.82 11.82 16.13
C ALA A 465 12.39 12.24 17.56
N SER A 466 11.26 12.94 17.67
CA SER A 466 10.60 13.20 18.96
C SER A 466 9.57 12.11 19.26
N ASP A 467 9.95 10.85 19.05
CA ASP A 467 9.07 9.67 19.10
C ASP A 467 9.25 8.82 20.36
N GLY A 468 10.19 9.17 21.24
CA GLY A 468 10.46 8.47 22.49
C GLY A 468 11.36 7.24 22.34
N PHE A 469 11.82 6.94 21.14
CA PHE A 469 12.77 5.85 20.87
C PHE A 469 14.17 6.40 20.58
N PRO A 470 15.23 5.59 20.80
CA PRO A 470 16.59 6.00 20.42
C PRO A 470 16.67 6.38 18.93
N PRO A 471 17.37 7.47 18.57
CA PRO A 471 17.60 7.81 17.17
C PRO A 471 18.53 6.79 16.51
N ALA A 472 18.37 6.58 15.21
CA ALA A 472 19.34 5.83 14.42
C ALA A 472 20.69 6.57 14.39
N ALA A 473 21.76 5.91 14.80
CA ALA A 473 23.12 6.39 14.56
C ALA A 473 23.50 6.25 13.08
N PRO A 474 24.35 7.13 12.53
CA PRO A 474 24.93 6.92 11.20
C PRO A 474 25.61 5.56 11.08
N ASP A 475 25.36 4.85 9.99
CA ASP A 475 25.92 3.54 9.69
C ASP A 475 26.68 3.54 8.34
N PRO A 476 27.78 4.33 8.25
CA PRO A 476 28.62 4.41 7.05
C PRO A 476 29.42 3.12 6.81
N ASP A 477 29.43 2.20 7.77
CA ASP A 477 30.16 0.94 7.68
C ASP A 477 29.25 -0.28 7.53
N GLY A 478 27.92 -0.10 7.55
CA GLY A 478 26.97 -1.21 7.39
C GLY A 478 27.00 -2.21 8.54
N LEU A 479 27.35 -1.78 9.75
CA LEU A 479 27.43 -2.65 10.94
C LEU A 479 26.05 -2.87 11.56
N ALA A 480 25.20 -1.85 11.58
CA ALA A 480 23.86 -1.93 12.16
C ALA A 480 22.83 -2.47 11.14
N CYS A 481 22.96 -2.07 9.87
CA CYS A 481 22.14 -2.58 8.78
C CYS A 481 23.06 -2.86 7.59
N PRO A 482 23.41 -4.13 7.30
CA PRO A 482 24.35 -4.47 6.24
C PRO A 482 23.97 -3.86 4.89
N TYR A 483 24.98 -3.51 4.09
CA TYR A 483 24.75 -2.99 2.74
C TYR A 483 23.93 -3.94 1.85
N ALA A 484 24.06 -5.24 2.08
CA ALA A 484 23.28 -6.28 1.40
C ALA A 484 21.93 -6.62 2.03
N ALA A 485 21.56 -5.98 3.15
CA ALA A 485 20.26 -6.19 3.77
C ALA A 485 19.13 -5.84 2.79
N HIS A 486 18.08 -6.67 2.78
CA HIS A 486 16.98 -6.56 1.81
C HIS A 486 16.38 -5.15 1.70
N ILE A 487 16.08 -4.52 2.84
CA ILE A 487 15.49 -3.19 2.84
C ILE A 487 16.47 -2.08 2.43
N ARG A 488 17.79 -2.27 2.65
CA ARG A 488 18.84 -1.29 2.30
C ARG A 488 19.19 -1.37 0.82
N LYS A 489 19.16 -2.56 0.23
CA LYS A 489 19.29 -2.73 -1.23
C LYS A 489 18.06 -2.29 -1.99
N SER A 490 16.86 -2.70 -1.57
CA SER A 490 15.62 -2.34 -2.26
C SER A 490 15.24 -0.86 -2.13
N TYR A 491 15.64 -0.19 -1.03
CA TYR A 491 15.48 1.24 -0.86
C TYR A 491 16.69 1.85 -0.11
N PRO A 492 17.74 2.27 -0.84
CA PRO A 492 18.99 2.79 -0.26
C PRO A 492 18.87 4.09 0.54
N ARG A 493 17.71 4.73 0.58
CA ARG A 493 17.47 6.01 1.27
C ARG A 493 18.54 7.05 0.90
N ASP A 494 19.32 7.49 1.88
CA ASP A 494 20.37 8.50 1.78
C ASP A 494 21.77 7.90 1.59
N ASP A 495 21.89 6.59 1.30
CA ASP A 495 23.12 6.04 0.73
C ASP A 495 23.36 6.55 -0.70
N LEU A 496 22.30 6.95 -1.40
CA LEU A 496 22.32 7.55 -2.73
C LEU A 496 21.72 8.95 -2.69
N ASP A 497 21.93 9.71 -3.76
CA ASP A 497 21.24 10.98 -3.96
C ASP A 497 19.72 10.77 -3.97
N PRO A 498 18.92 11.61 -3.29
CA PRO A 498 17.46 11.45 -3.24
C PRO A 498 16.79 11.38 -4.62
N ALA A 499 17.29 12.09 -5.63
CA ALA A 499 16.71 12.04 -6.97
C ALA A 499 16.86 10.66 -7.60
N GLU A 500 18.02 10.02 -7.40
CA GLU A 500 18.26 8.64 -7.82
C GLU A 500 17.43 7.67 -6.98
N THR A 501 17.40 7.80 -5.66
CA THR A 501 16.64 6.85 -4.83
C THR A 501 15.14 6.88 -5.13
N GLN A 502 14.54 8.07 -5.30
CA GLN A 502 13.07 8.18 -5.43
C GLN A 502 12.53 7.74 -6.80
N ARG A 503 13.34 7.75 -7.86
CA ARG A 503 12.90 7.34 -9.22
C ARG A 503 12.83 5.82 -9.44
N HIS A 504 13.26 5.04 -8.45
CA HIS A 504 13.24 3.57 -8.47
C HIS A 504 12.19 2.97 -7.53
N ARG A 505 11.39 3.82 -6.87
CA ARG A 505 10.35 3.38 -5.93
C ARG A 505 9.24 2.63 -6.66
N MET A 506 8.56 1.73 -5.96
CA MET A 506 7.38 1.00 -6.44
C MET A 506 6.34 0.91 -5.33
N LEU A 507 5.06 0.77 -5.70
CA LEU A 507 3.98 0.52 -4.74
C LEU A 507 3.74 -0.98 -4.62
N ARG A 508 4.15 -1.61 -3.51
CA ARG A 508 4.00 -3.07 -3.32
C ARG A 508 2.63 -3.41 -2.72
N ARG A 509 1.99 -4.47 -3.24
CA ARG A 509 0.70 -5.04 -2.76
C ARG A 509 0.79 -6.55 -2.59
N GLY A 510 1.97 -7.04 -2.19
CA GLY A 510 2.21 -8.46 -2.02
C GLY A 510 1.37 -9.06 -0.90
N ILE A 511 1.11 -10.37 -1.00
CA ILE A 511 0.39 -11.14 0.02
C ILE A 511 0.93 -12.57 0.09
N PRO A 512 1.10 -13.15 1.29
CA PRO A 512 1.53 -14.53 1.41
C PRO A 512 0.53 -15.50 0.78
N PHE A 513 1.01 -16.64 0.30
CA PHE A 513 0.19 -17.79 -0.08
C PHE A 513 0.72 -19.05 0.57
N ALA A 514 -0.18 -20.01 0.77
CA ALA A 514 0.16 -21.37 1.17
C ALA A 514 -0.80 -22.32 0.45
N SER A 515 -0.25 -23.30 -0.25
CA SER A 515 -1.02 -24.35 -0.90
C SER A 515 -1.70 -25.23 0.15
N SER A 516 -2.96 -25.61 -0.11
CA SER A 516 -3.67 -26.59 0.70
C SER A 516 -3.31 -28.04 0.35
N VAL A 517 -2.46 -28.24 -0.68
CA VAL A 517 -2.12 -29.56 -1.23
C VAL A 517 -0.68 -29.96 -0.92
N ASP A 518 0.26 -29.03 -1.08
CA ASP A 518 1.68 -29.22 -0.77
C ASP A 518 2.12 -28.14 0.22
N ASP A 519 2.42 -28.52 1.45
CA ASP A 519 2.84 -27.60 2.52
C ASP A 519 4.17 -26.90 2.21
N ARG A 520 4.95 -27.43 1.26
CA ARG A 520 6.18 -26.79 0.76
C ARG A 520 5.92 -25.75 -0.32
N ASP A 521 4.73 -25.73 -0.91
CA ASP A 521 4.33 -24.70 -1.88
C ASP A 521 3.66 -23.54 -1.15
N GLN A 522 4.51 -22.74 -0.51
CA GLN A 522 4.16 -21.52 0.19
C GLN A 522 5.12 -20.40 -0.24
N GLY A 523 4.71 -19.16 -0.03
CA GLY A 523 5.51 -18.04 -0.53
C GLY A 523 4.77 -16.72 -0.52
N LEU A 524 5.16 -15.85 -1.47
CA LEU A 524 4.60 -14.52 -1.66
C LEU A 524 4.06 -14.37 -3.09
N LEU A 525 2.79 -13.99 -3.19
CA LEU A 525 2.25 -13.39 -4.41
C LEU A 525 2.70 -11.93 -4.38
N PHE A 526 3.76 -11.61 -5.10
CA PHE A 526 4.28 -10.25 -5.21
C PHE A 526 3.49 -9.49 -6.27
N LEU A 527 3.04 -8.29 -5.90
CA LEU A 527 2.43 -7.33 -6.80
C LEU A 527 3.11 -5.97 -6.62
N SER A 528 3.44 -5.28 -7.72
CA SER A 528 3.92 -3.90 -7.64
C SER A 528 3.46 -3.03 -8.80
N TYR A 529 3.22 -1.75 -8.49
CA TYR A 529 2.76 -0.73 -9.43
C TYR A 529 3.81 0.35 -9.68
N GLN A 530 3.96 0.71 -10.96
CA GLN A 530 4.96 1.64 -11.49
C GLN A 530 4.57 2.13 -12.89
N THR A 531 5.19 3.21 -13.38
CA THR A 531 5.11 3.66 -14.78
C THR A 531 6.29 3.24 -15.64
N SER A 532 7.33 2.61 -15.06
CA SER A 532 8.36 1.91 -15.83
C SER A 532 8.87 0.67 -15.11
N ILE A 533 8.67 -0.48 -15.73
CA ILE A 533 9.19 -1.76 -15.26
C ILE A 533 10.72 -1.73 -15.32
N ARG A 534 11.28 -1.20 -16.41
CA ARG A 534 12.73 -1.10 -16.62
C ARG A 534 13.42 -0.23 -15.58
N ARG A 535 12.86 0.95 -15.27
CA ARG A 535 13.47 1.88 -14.32
C ARG A 535 13.18 1.54 -12.87
N GLN A 536 12.18 0.72 -12.56
CA GLN A 536 11.79 0.46 -11.17
C GLN A 536 12.02 -1.00 -10.83
N PHE A 537 11.10 -1.91 -11.20
CA PHE A 537 11.20 -3.32 -10.83
C PHE A 537 12.49 -3.99 -11.34
N GLU A 538 12.78 -3.96 -12.64
CA GLU A 538 13.98 -4.60 -13.20
C GLU A 538 15.26 -3.92 -12.72
N PHE A 539 15.26 -2.58 -12.62
CA PHE A 539 16.43 -1.85 -12.14
C PHE A 539 16.81 -2.24 -10.71
N VAL A 540 15.85 -2.18 -9.78
CA VAL A 540 16.08 -2.53 -8.36
C VAL A 540 16.57 -3.97 -8.25
N LEU A 541 15.99 -4.87 -9.02
CA LEU A 541 16.36 -6.28 -9.04
C LEU A 541 17.78 -6.51 -9.56
N GLU A 542 18.09 -6.02 -10.76
CA GLU A 542 19.37 -6.29 -11.44
C GLU A 542 20.53 -5.46 -10.87
N ASN A 543 20.29 -4.18 -10.56
CA ASN A 543 21.36 -3.22 -10.25
C ASN A 543 21.59 -3.06 -8.76
N TRP A 544 20.61 -3.38 -7.92
CA TRP A 544 20.72 -3.26 -6.47
C TRP A 544 20.69 -4.63 -5.78
N LEU A 545 19.57 -5.36 -5.85
CA LEU A 545 19.38 -6.62 -5.13
C LEU A 545 20.42 -7.67 -5.55
N ALA A 546 20.50 -7.95 -6.85
CA ALA A 546 21.38 -8.99 -7.39
C ALA A 546 22.79 -8.52 -7.78
N ASN A 547 23.16 -7.27 -7.46
CA ASN A 547 24.48 -6.72 -7.76
C ASN A 547 25.41 -6.82 -6.53
N PRO A 548 26.44 -7.70 -6.53
CA PRO A 548 27.30 -7.91 -5.37
C PRO A 548 28.19 -6.70 -5.04
N GLY A 549 28.43 -5.81 -6.01
CA GLY A 549 29.24 -4.60 -5.83
C GLY A 549 28.44 -3.36 -5.42
N PHE A 550 27.11 -3.48 -5.33
CA PHE A 550 26.26 -2.39 -4.85
C PHE A 550 26.08 -2.49 -3.33
N ARG A 551 26.43 -1.48 -2.53
CA ARG A 551 27.01 -0.15 -2.86
C ARG A 551 28.54 -0.10 -2.81
N VAL A 552 29.15 -1.04 -2.11
CA VAL A 552 30.60 -1.15 -1.96
C VAL A 552 31.06 -2.49 -2.57
N PRO A 553 32.32 -2.61 -3.04
CA PRO A 553 32.77 -3.76 -3.82
C PRO A 553 32.53 -5.14 -3.19
N ASP A 554 32.48 -5.20 -1.86
CA ASP A 554 32.34 -6.43 -1.05
C ASP A 554 30.98 -6.52 -0.34
N ALA A 555 29.98 -5.71 -0.73
CA ALA A 555 28.67 -5.72 -0.07
C ALA A 555 27.96 -7.09 -0.18
N GLY A 556 28.13 -7.78 -1.30
CA GLY A 556 27.36 -8.98 -1.63
C GLY A 556 25.95 -8.64 -2.14
N GLU A 557 25.16 -9.65 -2.41
CA GLU A 557 23.79 -9.62 -2.92
C GLU A 557 22.77 -9.73 -1.79
N ASP A 558 21.57 -9.27 -2.07
CA ASP A 558 20.39 -9.59 -1.27
C ASP A 558 20.15 -11.10 -1.32
N LEU A 559 20.06 -11.79 -0.16
CA LEU A 559 19.79 -13.24 -0.15
C LEU A 559 18.30 -13.60 -0.09
N ILE A 560 17.39 -12.64 0.03
CA ILE A 560 15.95 -12.93 0.15
C ILE A 560 15.35 -13.19 -1.23
N VAL A 561 15.64 -12.34 -2.21
CA VAL A 561 15.04 -12.35 -3.55
C VAL A 561 16.10 -12.37 -4.65
N GLY A 562 17.26 -11.72 -4.47
CA GLY A 562 18.32 -11.64 -5.49
C GLY A 562 18.68 -12.98 -6.16
N PRO A 563 19.01 -14.03 -5.36
CA PRO A 563 19.22 -15.40 -5.78
C PRO A 563 18.24 -15.99 -6.80
N ALA A 564 16.97 -15.63 -6.71
CA ALA A 564 15.92 -16.14 -7.60
C ALA A 564 16.10 -15.69 -9.06
N PHE A 565 17.00 -14.72 -9.30
CA PHE A 565 17.13 -14.03 -10.58
C PHE A 565 18.50 -14.15 -11.25
N THR A 566 19.57 -14.32 -10.47
CA THR A 566 20.94 -14.35 -11.01
C THR A 566 21.71 -15.62 -10.67
N GLY A 567 21.17 -16.48 -9.79
CA GLY A 567 21.84 -17.70 -9.32
C GLY A 567 23.11 -17.47 -8.50
N LYS A 568 23.38 -16.21 -8.09
CA LYS A 568 24.52 -15.84 -7.26
C LYS A 568 24.08 -15.64 -5.81
N HIS A 569 24.93 -16.03 -4.87
CA HIS A 569 24.55 -16.20 -3.47
C HIS A 569 25.70 -15.82 -2.52
N VAL A 570 26.09 -14.55 -2.47
CA VAL A 570 27.13 -14.08 -1.52
C VAL A 570 26.61 -12.87 -0.77
N PHE A 571 26.56 -12.91 0.55
CA PHE A 571 26.23 -11.75 1.39
C PHE A 571 27.46 -11.29 2.17
N GLY A 572 27.80 -9.99 2.08
CA GLY A 572 28.90 -9.42 2.83
C GLY A 572 28.47 -8.97 4.22
N LEU A 573 28.76 -9.77 5.25
CA LEU A 573 28.54 -9.37 6.63
C LEU A 573 29.76 -8.60 7.16
N ARG A 574 29.58 -7.31 7.45
CA ARG A 574 30.65 -6.44 7.97
C ARG A 574 30.76 -6.57 9.49
N VAL A 575 31.99 -6.73 9.98
CA VAL A 575 32.31 -6.86 11.41
C VAL A 575 33.47 -5.94 11.78
N ARG A 576 33.49 -5.47 13.03
CA ARG A 576 34.61 -4.71 13.58
C ARG A 576 35.86 -5.58 13.65
N ASP A 577 37.00 -5.01 13.27
CA ASP A 577 38.31 -5.63 13.34
C ASP A 577 39.36 -4.58 13.76
N GLY A 578 39.65 -4.53 15.07
CA GLY A 578 40.40 -3.42 15.67
C GLY A 578 39.69 -2.08 15.46
N ASP A 579 40.41 -1.11 14.88
CA ASP A 579 39.89 0.21 14.52
C ASP A 579 39.18 0.24 13.15
N GLY A 580 39.17 -0.90 12.43
CA GLY A 580 38.61 -1.03 11.09
C GLY A 580 37.39 -1.94 11.01
N VAL A 581 37.02 -2.26 9.77
CA VAL A 581 35.92 -3.16 9.43
C VAL A 581 36.41 -4.12 8.37
N ARG A 582 36.09 -5.41 8.53
CA ARG A 582 36.28 -6.43 7.50
C ARG A 582 34.95 -7.08 7.13
N THR A 583 34.94 -7.74 5.98
CA THR A 583 33.76 -8.41 5.46
C THR A 583 33.92 -9.92 5.54
N ILE A 584 32.91 -10.59 6.07
CA ILE A 584 32.78 -12.05 6.09
C ILE A 584 31.75 -12.44 5.01
N PRO A 585 32.13 -13.21 3.99
CA PRO A 585 31.17 -13.69 2.99
C PRO A 585 30.30 -14.80 3.59
N LEU A 586 28.98 -14.69 3.38
CA LEU A 586 28.01 -15.75 3.69
C LEU A 586 27.46 -16.31 2.38
N GLU A 587 27.66 -17.60 2.16
CA GLU A 587 27.36 -18.27 0.88
C GLU A 587 26.43 -19.47 1.12
N PRO A 588 25.10 -19.32 0.94
CA PRO A 588 24.21 -20.46 1.03
C PRO A 588 24.39 -21.41 -0.17
N GLU A 589 24.22 -22.71 0.06
CA GLU A 589 24.37 -23.75 -0.96
C GLU A 589 23.29 -23.69 -2.05
N ARG A 590 22.12 -23.12 -1.72
CA ARG A 590 20.96 -23.02 -2.60
C ARG A 590 20.09 -21.81 -2.22
N PRO A 591 19.35 -21.24 -3.18
CA PRO A 591 18.35 -20.22 -2.87
C PRO A 591 17.19 -20.79 -2.06
N TRP A 592 16.60 -19.98 -1.18
CA TRP A 592 15.34 -20.28 -0.48
C TRP A 592 14.16 -19.51 -1.06
N THR A 593 14.34 -18.83 -2.20
CA THR A 593 13.26 -18.17 -2.94
C THR A 593 13.38 -18.50 -4.41
N THR A 594 12.27 -18.89 -5.02
CA THR A 594 12.21 -19.31 -6.43
C THR A 594 11.03 -18.63 -7.11
N LEU A 595 11.26 -18.05 -8.29
CA LEU A 595 10.19 -17.51 -9.11
C LEU A 595 9.51 -18.65 -9.89
N THR A 596 8.23 -18.87 -9.64
CA THR A 596 7.47 -20.03 -10.17
C THR A 596 6.35 -19.64 -11.13
N GLY A 597 6.10 -18.34 -11.29
CA GLY A 597 4.99 -17.81 -12.06
C GLY A 597 5.03 -16.28 -12.05
N GLY A 598 4.31 -15.64 -12.97
CA GLY A 598 4.28 -14.18 -13.03
C GLY A 598 3.88 -13.62 -14.39
N GLY A 599 3.81 -12.30 -14.45
CA GLY A 599 3.57 -11.57 -15.70
C GLY A 599 3.79 -10.07 -15.52
N TYR A 600 3.97 -9.39 -16.64
CA TYR A 600 3.92 -7.93 -16.69
C TYR A 600 2.62 -7.51 -17.37
N PHE A 601 1.86 -6.68 -16.67
CA PHE A 601 0.54 -6.25 -17.08
C PHE A 601 0.42 -4.73 -17.01
N PHE A 602 -0.63 -4.19 -17.60
CA PHE A 602 -1.05 -2.81 -17.48
C PHE A 602 -2.44 -2.79 -16.86
N ALA A 603 -2.60 -2.12 -15.73
CA ALA A 603 -3.87 -1.82 -15.11
C ALA A 603 -4.41 -0.50 -15.73
N PRO A 604 -5.33 -0.57 -16.71
CA PRO A 604 -5.90 0.61 -17.37
C PRO A 604 -6.77 1.46 -16.43
N SER A 605 -7.10 2.68 -16.85
CA SER A 605 -8.11 3.49 -16.16
C SER A 605 -9.52 2.93 -16.37
N ILE A 606 -10.49 3.39 -15.58
CA ILE A 606 -11.90 3.01 -15.73
C ILE A 606 -12.44 3.42 -17.12
N SER A 607 -12.17 4.64 -17.59
CA SER A 607 -12.57 5.08 -18.92
C SER A 607 -11.89 4.28 -20.03
N THR A 608 -10.60 3.95 -19.87
CA THR A 608 -9.87 3.10 -20.82
C THR A 608 -10.52 1.72 -20.93
N LEU A 609 -10.93 1.08 -19.82
CA LEU A 609 -11.63 -0.20 -19.86
C LEU A 609 -12.94 -0.14 -20.65
N ARG A 610 -13.71 0.95 -20.48
CA ARG A 610 -14.93 1.18 -21.24
C ARG A 610 -14.63 1.34 -22.73
N HIS A 611 -13.63 2.16 -23.05
CA HIS A 611 -13.23 2.46 -24.43
C HIS A 611 -12.69 1.25 -25.19
N LEU A 612 -11.93 0.36 -24.53
CA LEU A 612 -11.41 -0.86 -25.14
C LEU A 612 -12.51 -1.73 -25.76
N GLY A 613 -13.76 -1.65 -25.28
CA GLY A 613 -14.87 -2.38 -25.87
C GLY A 613 -15.72 -1.64 -26.91
N GLU A 614 -15.38 -0.39 -27.22
CA GLU A 614 -16.00 0.41 -28.28
C GLU A 614 -15.22 0.34 -29.61
N GLU A 615 -13.96 -0.09 -29.60
CA GLU A 615 -13.18 -0.44 -30.81
C GLU A 615 -13.67 -1.73 -31.47
#